data_AF-A0A966UNW1-F1
#
_entry.id   AF-A0A966UNW1-F1
#
_cell.length_a   1.000
_cell.length_b   1.000
_cell.length_c   1.000
_cell.angle_alpha   90.00
_cell.angle_beta   90.00
_cell.angle_gamma   90.00
#
_symmetry.space_group_name_H-M   'P 1'
#
loop_
_entity.id
_entity.type
_entity.pdbx_description
1 polymer ?
#
loop_
_entity_poly.entity_id
_entity_poly.type
_entity_poly.pdbx_seq_one_letter_code
_entity_poly.pdbx_strand_id
1 'polypeptide(L)' 'MNGINKTSTPCVSVCEYDATQIEAVPDHIEKVCVGCGRSSSEITEWSTATKDRKREIVKAAKIRRKR' A
#
# COMPACT_ATOMS: atom_id res chain seq x y z
N MET A 1 -16.06 -3.36 23.82
CA MET A 1 -15.36 -3.69 22.55
C MET A 1 -14.17 -2.74 22.42
N ASN A 2 -12.96 -3.27 22.60
CA ASN A 2 -11.73 -2.47 22.79
C ASN A 2 -11.32 -1.71 21.53
N GLY A 3 -11.12 -0.40 21.68
CA GLY A 3 -10.74 0.54 20.63
C GLY A 3 -9.36 0.24 20.05
N ILE A 4 -9.36 -0.42 18.89
CA ILE A 4 -8.19 -0.57 18.05
C ILE A 4 -7.83 0.82 17.54
N ASN A 5 -6.67 1.34 17.95
CA ASN A 5 -5.94 2.45 17.32
C ASN A 5 -6.15 2.38 15.79
N LYS A 6 -7.00 3.26 15.25
CA LYS A 6 -7.34 3.31 13.82
C LYS A 6 -6.11 3.76 13.05
N THR A 7 -5.27 2.82 12.63
CA THR A 7 -4.39 3.05 11.49
C THR A 7 -5.31 3.15 10.27
N SER A 8 -5.74 4.36 9.92
CA SER A 8 -6.61 4.60 8.77
C SER A 8 -6.00 3.96 7.53
N THR A 9 -6.83 3.22 6.79
CA THR A 9 -6.38 2.65 5.52
C THR A 9 -6.02 3.80 4.59
N PRO A 10 -4.87 3.75 3.89
CA PRO A 10 -4.49 4.81 2.93
C PRO A 10 -5.29 4.70 1.61
N CYS A 11 -6.28 3.81 1.55
CA CYS A 11 -7.08 3.56 0.37
C CYS A 11 -8.04 4.72 0.12
N VAL A 12 -8.10 5.18 -1.12
CA VAL A 12 -9.02 6.23 -1.59
C VAL A 12 -10.14 5.68 -2.48
N SER A 13 -10.33 4.34 -2.47
CA SER A 13 -11.34 3.62 -3.26
C SER A 13 -11.22 3.77 -4.78
N VAL A 14 -10.02 4.11 -5.27
CA VAL A 14 -9.67 4.10 -6.70
C VAL A 14 -8.64 2.99 -6.90
N CYS A 15 -9.11 1.79 -7.25
CA CYS A 15 -8.26 0.64 -7.50
C CYS A 15 -7.87 0.61 -8.98
N GLU A 16 -6.81 1.34 -9.32
CA GLU A 16 -6.27 1.40 -10.68
C GLU A 16 -4.75 1.24 -10.65
N TYR A 17 -4.22 0.53 -11.64
CA TYR A 17 -2.79 0.31 -11.85
C TYR A 17 -2.43 0.88 -13.21
N ASP A 18 -1.55 1.88 -13.24
CA ASP A 18 -1.00 2.39 -14.49
C ASP A 18 0.27 1.60 -14.86
N ALA A 19 0.52 1.41 -16.16
CA ALA A 19 1.66 0.64 -16.64
C ALA A 19 3.02 1.28 -16.29
N THR A 20 3.04 2.57 -15.96
CA THR A 20 4.24 3.30 -15.52
C THR A 20 4.46 3.24 -14.01
N GLN A 21 3.42 2.91 -13.24
CA GLN A 21 3.46 2.86 -11.78
C GLN A 21 3.82 1.44 -11.33
N ILE A 22 5.10 1.12 -11.53
CA ILE A 22 5.69 -0.17 -11.19
C ILE A 22 6.85 0.00 -10.21
N GLU A 23 6.98 -0.93 -9.28
CA GLU A 23 8.06 -1.00 -8.32
C GLU A 23 8.99 -2.15 -8.66
N ALA A 24 10.29 -1.84 -8.80
CA ALA A 24 11.32 -2.85 -8.98
C ALA A 24 11.66 -3.46 -7.62
N VAL A 25 11.20 -4.69 -7.42
CA VAL A 25 11.54 -5.54 -6.26
C VAL A 25 12.67 -6.47 -6.73
N PRO A 26 13.59 -6.94 -5.86
CA PRO A 26 14.77 -7.70 -6.29
C PRO A 26 14.50 -8.87 -7.24
N ASP A 27 13.34 -9.52 -7.14
CA ASP A 27 12.99 -10.72 -7.90
C ASP A 27 11.88 -10.51 -8.96
N HIS A 28 11.13 -9.41 -8.91
CA HIS A 28 10.00 -9.16 -9.81
C HIS A 28 9.57 -7.69 -9.83
N ILE A 29 8.73 -7.35 -10.81
CA ILE A 29 8.09 -6.04 -10.89
C ILE A 29 6.70 -6.12 -10.25
N GLU A 30 6.41 -5.20 -9.32
CA GLU A 30 5.08 -5.07 -8.73
C GLU A 30 4.31 -3.87 -9.27
N LYS A 31 3.02 -4.06 -9.51
CA LYS A 31 2.12 -2.96 -9.85
C LYS A 31 1.80 -2.14 -8.62
N VAL A 32 1.93 -0.84 -8.73
CA VAL A 32 1.59 0.14 -7.69
C VAL A 32 0.25 0.78 -8.02
N CYS A 33 -0.66 0.77 -7.06
CA CYS A 33 -1.97 1.38 -7.21
C CYS A 33 -1.83 2.91 -7.25
N VAL A 34 -2.31 3.54 -8.31
CA VAL A 34 -2.17 4.99 -8.52
C VAL A 34 -2.97 5.82 -7.50
N GLY A 35 -4.07 5.27 -6.99
CA GLY A 35 -4.91 5.94 -6.00
C GLY A 35 -4.27 5.98 -4.60
N CYS A 36 -3.81 4.81 -4.11
CA CYS A 36 -3.34 4.67 -2.74
C CYS A 36 -1.83 4.54 -2.57
N GLY A 37 -1.07 4.37 -3.66
CA GLY A 37 0.40 4.23 -3.69
C GLY A 37 0.92 2.88 -3.20
N ARG A 38 0.06 1.90 -2.95
CA ARG A 38 0.45 0.57 -2.45
C ARG A 38 0.70 -0.40 -3.58
N SER A 39 1.64 -1.32 -3.38
CA SER A 39 1.82 -2.43 -4.31
C SER A 39 0.68 -3.46 -4.20
N SER A 40 0.50 -4.28 -5.24
CA SER A 40 -0.48 -5.37 -5.24
C SER A 40 -0.28 -6.35 -4.06
N SER A 41 0.98 -6.65 -3.71
CA SER A 41 1.29 -7.51 -2.55
C SER A 41 0.94 -6.82 -1.24
N GLU A 42 1.26 -5.54 -1.08
CA GLU A 42 0.89 -4.78 0.12
C GLU A 42 -0.64 -4.67 0.29
N ILE A 43 -1.40 -4.58 -0.80
CA ILE A 43 -2.87 -4.59 -0.78
C ILE A 43 -3.39 -5.93 -0.28
N THR A 44 -2.84 -7.03 -0.82
CA THR A 44 -3.21 -8.40 -0.45
C THR A 44 -2.84 -8.73 1.00
N GLU A 45 -1.66 -8.27 1.45
CA GLU A 45 -1.12 -8.47 2.80
C GLU A 45 -1.87 -7.65 3.87
N TRP A 46 -2.61 -6.60 3.49
CA TRP A 46 -3.14 -5.64 4.46
C TRP A 46 -4.03 -6.25 5.56
N SER A 47 -4.84 -7.25 5.21
CA SER A 47 -5.78 -7.86 6.16
C SER A 47 -5.03 -8.62 7.26
N THR A 48 -3.89 -9.24 6.93
CA THR A 48 -3.08 -10.08 7.82
C THR A 48 -1.86 -9.35 8.40
N ALA A 49 -1.49 -8.19 7.85
CA ALA A 49 -0.35 -7.40 8.30
C ALA A 49 -0.49 -6.93 9.76
N THR A 50 0.64 -6.99 10.49
CA THR A 50 0.78 -6.44 11.85
C THR A 50 0.66 -4.92 11.85
N LYS A 51 0.43 -4.31 13.02
CA LYS A 51 0.30 -2.85 13.11
C LYS A 51 1.55 -2.12 12.62
N ASP A 52 2.74 -2.62 12.94
CA ASP A 52 3.99 -1.99 12.53
C ASP A 52 4.21 -2.12 11.02
N ARG A 53 3.92 -3.30 10.47
CA ARG A 53 3.94 -3.52 9.03
C ARG A 53 2.95 -2.62 8.28
N LYS A 54 1.74 -2.45 8.81
CA LYS A 54 0.75 -1.50 8.28
C LYS A 54 1.28 -0.06 8.25
N ARG A 55 2.04 0.36 9.27
CA ARG A 55 2.65 1.70 9.31
C ARG A 55 3.73 1.87 8.26
N GLU A 56 4.56 0.84 8.04
CA GLU A 56 5.57 0.83 6.98
C GLU A 56 4.94 0.96 5.61
N ILE A 57 3.92 0.13 5.32
CA ILE A 57 3.18 0.18 4.05
C ILE A 57 2.60 1.58 3.81
N VAL A 58 1.98 2.19 4.83
CA VAL A 58 1.44 3.55 4.72
C VAL A 58 2.54 4.59 4.45
N LYS A 59 3.72 4.45 5.07
CA LYS A 59 4.85 5.35 4.83
C LYS A 59 5.37 5.19 3.40
N ALA A 60 5.61 3.97 2.95
CA ALA A 60 6.08 3.67 1.60
C ALA A 60 5.09 4.19 0.55
N ALA A 61 3.80 3.89 0.73
CA ALA A 61 2.75 4.33 -0.18
C ALA A 61 2.64 5.85 -0.32
N LYS A 62 2.85 6.60 0.77
CA LYS A 62 2.92 8.07 0.75
C LYS A 62 4.10 8.60 -0.06
N ILE A 63 5.23 7.91 -0.03
CA ILE A 63 6.42 8.29 -0.81
C ILE A 63 6.14 8.06 -2.30
N ARG A 64 5.58 6.90 -2.67
CA ARG A 64 5.26 6.56 -4.06
C ARG A 64 4.21 7.51 -4.66
N ARG A 65 3.19 7.89 -3.89
CA ARG A 65 2.14 8.84 -4.32
C ARG A 65 2.65 10.27 -4.59
N LYS A 66 3.79 10.67 -4.03
CA LYS A 66 4.37 12.02 -4.24
C LYS A 66 5.23 12.14 -5.51
N ARG A 67 5.36 11.06 -6.28
CA ARG A 67 6.19 10.99 -7.48
C ARG A 67 5.35 11.32 -8.72
#